data_AF-A0A351CMG2-F1
#
_entry.id   AF-A0A351CMG2-F1
#
_cell.length_a   1.000
_cell.length_b   1.000
_cell.length_c   1.000
_cell.angle_alpha   90.00
_cell.angle_beta   90.00
_cell.angle_gamma   90.00
#
_symmetry.space_group_name_H-M   'P 1'
#
loop_
_entity.id
_entity.type
_entity.pdbx_description
1 polymer ?
#
loop_
_entity_poly.entity_id
_entity_poly.type
_entity_poly.pdbx_seq_one_letter_code
_entity_poly.pdbx_strand_id
1 'polypeptide(L)' 'RFSKDLVKLFIKILLSSLIMLAFIVIFSEKSQFFINADVLQRVFSITKTILLSAGIYFVSLYLFGVRVNKL' A
#
# COMPACT_ATOMS: atom_id res chain seq x y z
N ARG A 1 25.30 -9.84 17.09
CA ARG A 1 25.06 -10.49 15.78
C ARG A 1 23.69 -9.99 15.30
N PHE A 2 23.63 -8.97 14.43
CA PHE A 2 22.36 -8.52 13.85
C PHE A 2 21.70 -9.75 13.21
N SER A 3 20.50 -10.14 13.65
CA SER A 3 19.93 -11.40 13.17
C SER A 3 19.61 -11.22 11.69
N LYS A 4 20.13 -12.12 10.85
CA LYS A 4 19.89 -12.11 9.40
C LYS A 4 18.39 -12.14 9.10
N ASP A 5 17.60 -12.68 10.02
CA ASP A 5 16.14 -12.74 9.96
C ASP A 5 15.48 -11.38 10.06
N LEU A 6 15.98 -10.47 10.91
CA LEU A 6 15.46 -9.09 11.00
C LEU A 6 15.74 -8.31 9.71
N VAL A 7 16.93 -8.47 9.13
CA VAL A 7 17.28 -7.84 7.84
C VAL A 7 16.38 -8.39 6.73
N LYS A 8 16.16 -9.72 6.71
CA LYS A 8 15.28 -10.37 5.73
C LYS A 8 13.84 -9.90 5.86
N LEU A 9 13.34 -9.73 7.10
CA LEU A 9 12.00 -9.19 7.37
C LEU A 9 11.89 -7.73 6.91
N PHE A 10 12.89 -6.90 7.26
CA PHE A 10 12.94 -5.50 6.88
C PHE A 10 12.89 -5.32 5.36
N ILE A 11 13.68 -6.08 4.60
CA ILE A 11 13.67 -6.02 3.13
C ILE A 11 12.31 -6.37 2.55
N LYS A 12 11.62 -7.39 3.09
CA LYS A 12 10.28 -7.78 2.63
C LYS A 12 9.26 -6.68 2.86
N ILE A 13 9.28 -6.08 4.05
CA ILE A 13 8.39 -4.95 4.40
C ILE A 13 8.70 -3.76 3.49
N LEU A 14 9.97 -3.42 3.31
CA LEU A 14 10.41 -2.33 2.44
C LEU A 14 9.91 -2.54 1.00
N LEU A 15 10.07 -3.74 0.45
CA LEU A 15 9.55 -4.06 -0.88
C LEU A 15 8.03 -3.92 -0.96
N SER A 16 7.28 -4.44 0.01
CA SER A 16 5.82 -4.29 0.03
C SER A 16 5.39 -2.83 0.09
N SER A 17 6.09 -2.00 0.87
CA SER A 17 5.85 -0.56 0.93
C SER A 17 6.17 0.14 -0.39
N LEU A 18 7.24 -0.26 -1.08
CA LEU A 18 7.58 0.29 -2.40
C LEU A 18 6.53 -0.09 -3.46
N ILE A 19 6.01 -1.32 -3.44
CA ILE A 19 4.94 -1.77 -4.34
C ILE A 19 3.66 -0.96 -4.08
N MET A 20 3.29 -0.77 -2.80
CA MET A 20 2.17 0.07 -2.42
C MET A 20 2.35 1.52 -2.90
N LEU A 21 3.54 2.10 -2.70
CA LEU A 21 3.85 3.45 -3.15
C LEU A 21 3.72 3.58 -4.68
N ALA A 22 4.27 2.62 -5.43
CA ALA A 22 4.18 2.59 -6.89
C ALA A 22 2.72 2.51 -7.34
N PHE A 23 1.90 1.69 -6.68
CA PHE A 23 0.47 1.63 -6.95
C PHE A 23 -0.21 2.98 -6.71
N ILE A 24 0.04 3.62 -5.56
CA ILE A 24 -0.52 4.93 -5.26
C ILE A 24 -0.11 5.92 -6.36
N VAL A 25 1.16 6.01 -6.74
CA VAL A 25 1.61 6.97 -7.76
C VAL A 25 0.94 6.75 -9.12
N ILE A 26 0.74 5.50 -9.54
CA ILE A 26 0.13 5.17 -10.84
C ILE A 26 -1.38 5.42 -10.84
N PHE A 27 -2.06 5.10 -9.73
CA PHE A 27 -3.52 5.10 -9.64
C PHE A 27 -4.11 6.28 -8.87
N SER A 28 -3.28 7.18 -8.33
CA SER A 28 -3.75 8.42 -7.70
C SER A 28 -4.41 9.30 -8.75
N GLU A 29 -5.64 9.72 -8.48
CA GLU A 29 -6.34 10.62 -9.37
C GLU A 29 -5.68 12.00 -9.40
N LYS A 30 -5.62 12.59 -10.59
CA LYS A 30 -5.02 13.91 -10.80
C LYS A 30 -5.80 14.95 -10.00
N SER A 31 -5.09 15.92 -9.42
CA SER A 31 -5.66 17.00 -8.59
C SER A 31 -6.85 17.73 -9.21
N GLN A 32 -6.95 17.74 -10.55
CA GLN A 32 -8.07 18.30 -11.30
C GLN A 32 -9.41 17.59 -11.02
N PHE A 33 -9.39 16.28 -10.75
CA PHE A 33 -10.59 15.53 -10.33
C PHE A 33 -11.08 16.01 -8.97
N PHE A 34 -10.16 16.28 -8.04
CA PHE A 34 -10.50 16.82 -6.73
C PHE A 34 -11.03 18.26 -6.74
N ILE A 35 -10.77 19.05 -7.78
CA ILE A 35 -11.29 20.42 -7.86
C ILE A 35 -12.72 20.41 -8.40
N ASN A 36 -13.01 19.54 -9.37
CA ASN A 36 -14.28 19.54 -10.11
C ASN A 36 -15.32 18.50 -9.62
N ALA A 37 -14.91 17.51 -8.82
CA ALA A 37 -15.81 16.46 -8.34
C ALA A 37 -16.62 16.90 -7.12
N ASP A 38 -17.83 16.35 -6.98
CA ASP A 38 -18.67 16.49 -5.78
C ASP A 38 -18.01 15.86 -4.55
N VAL A 39 -18.35 16.34 -3.36
CA VAL A 39 -17.75 15.89 -2.09
C VAL A 39 -17.85 14.37 -1.91
N LEU A 40 -19.00 13.76 -2.25
CA LEU A 40 -19.19 12.31 -2.16
C LEU A 40 -18.29 11.53 -3.13
N GLN A 41 -18.06 12.06 -4.33
CA GLN A 41 -17.16 11.44 -5.32
C GLN A 41 -15.71 11.49 -4.85
N ARG A 42 -15.28 12.60 -4.22
CA ARG A 42 -13.94 12.71 -3.62
C ARG A 42 -13.74 11.69 -2.52
N VAL A 43 -14.71 11.58 -1.60
CA VAL A 43 -14.65 10.61 -0.50
C VAL A 43 -14.57 9.19 -1.05
N PHE A 44 -15.42 8.84 -2.01
CA PHE A 44 -15.42 7.49 -2.60
C PHE A 44 -14.09 7.17 -3.30
N SER A 45 -13.55 8.11 -4.07
CA SER A 45 -12.26 7.94 -4.77
C SER A 45 -11.10 7.75 -3.78
N ILE A 46 -11.04 8.57 -2.72
CA ILE A 46 -10.04 8.45 -1.65
C ILE A 46 -10.19 7.09 -0.95
N THR A 47 -11.40 6.73 -0.51
CA THR A 47 -11.65 5.47 0.20
C THR A 47 -11.25 4.27 -0.65
N LYS A 48 -11.61 4.26 -1.94
CA LYS A 48 -11.21 3.20 -2.87
C LYS A 48 -9.68 3.10 -2.99
N THR A 49 -8.99 4.23 -3.11
CA THR A 49 -7.53 4.28 -3.23
C THR A 49 -6.84 3.76 -1.96
N ILE A 50 -7.35 4.12 -0.78
CA ILE A 50 -6.85 3.63 0.51
C ILE A 50 -7.06 2.12 0.63
N LEU A 51 -8.27 1.62 0.34
CA LEU A 51 -8.57 0.19 0.43
C LEU A 51 -7.73 -0.65 -0.54
N LEU A 52 -7.60 -0.20 -1.79
CA LEU A 52 -6.79 -0.91 -2.79
C LEU A 52 -5.30 -0.87 -2.44
N SER A 53 -4.77 0.27 -1.99
CA SER A 53 -3.36 0.36 -1.61
C SER A 53 -3.03 -0.48 -0.37
N ALA A 54 -3.90 -0.47 0.65
CA ALA A 54 -3.78 -1.34 1.81
C ALA A 54 -3.86 -2.83 1.41
N GLY A 55 -4.82 -3.18 0.54
CA GLY A 55 -4.96 -4.53 0.00
C GLY A 55 -3.68 -5.00 -0.71
N ILE A 56 -3.11 -4.17 -1.57
CA ILE A 56 -1.86 -4.48 -2.28
C ILE A 56 -0.68 -4.64 -1.32
N TYR A 57 -0.60 -3.81 -0.28
CA TYR A 57 0.43 -3.95 0.75
C TYR A 57 0.34 -5.31 1.45
N PHE A 58 -0.84 -5.70 1.94
CA PHE A 58 -1.04 -6.98 2.62
C PHE A 58 -0.86 -8.18 1.68
N VAL A 59 -1.33 -8.08 0.43
CA VAL A 59 -1.09 -9.11 -0.59
C VAL A 59 0.41 -9.25 -0.87
N SER A 60 1.14 -8.14 -0.98
CA SER A 60 2.59 -8.16 -1.20
C SER A 60 3.33 -8.80 -0.02
N LEU A 61 2.95 -8.44 1.21
CA LEU A 61 3.49 -9.07 2.42
C LEU A 61 3.22 -10.58 2.45
N TYR A 62 1.99 -10.98 2.11
CA TYR A 62 1.60 -12.39 2.03
C TYR A 62 2.43 -13.15 0.99
N LEU A 63 2.61 -12.57 -0.21
CA LEU A 63 3.46 -13.14 -1.28
C LEU A 63 4.92 -13.27 -0.85
N PHE A 64 5.44 -12.33 -0.05
CA PHE A 64 6.77 -12.45 0.53
C PHE A 64 6.84 -13.40 1.74
N GLY A 65 5.74 -14.09 2.07
CA GLY A 65 5.67 -15.05 3.17
C GLY A 65 5.77 -14.40 4.54
N VAL A 66 5.46 -13.10 4.66
CA VAL A 66 5.28 -12.43 5.94
C VAL A 66 3.86 -12.76 6.41
N ARG A 67 3.75 -13.72 7.34
CA ARG A 67 2.46 -14.12 7.90
C ARG A 67 2.13 -13.23 9.11
N VAL A 68 0.97 -12.61 9.07
CA VAL A 68 0.44 -11.76 10.17
C VAL A 68 0.13 -12.59 11.44
N ASN A 69 0.12 -13.93 11.35
CA ASN A 69 -0.17 -14.84 12.46
C ASN A 69 0.78 -14.79 13.67
N LYS A 70 1.87 -14.04 13.61
CA LYS A 70 2.76 -13.79 14.76
C LYS A 70 3.34 -12.37 14.66
N LEU A 71 2.57 -11.40 15.14
CA LEU A 71 3.09 -10.18 15.76
C LEU A 71 2.98 -10.32 17.27
#